data_AF-A0A2E0WC71-F1
#
_entry.id   AF-A0A2E0WC71-F1
#
_cell.length_a   1.000
_cell.length_b   1.000
_cell.length_c   1.000
_cell.angle_alpha   90.00
_cell.angle_beta   90.00
_cell.angle_gamma   90.00
#
_symmetry.space_group_name_H-M   'P 1'
#
loop_
_entity.id
_entity.type
_entity.pdbx_description
1 polymer ?
#
loop_
_entity_poly.entity_id
_entity_poly.type
_entity_poly.pdbx_seq_one_letter_code
_entity_poly.pdbx_strand_id
1 'polypeptide(L)'
;MSGSLMRITTPIIAAVAVWAANEGLKSGYRASTGQQPPEAEDLNAPMSRVLLFSVASAALGATVHVAISRGIAKMSAKNDDYSEPA
;
A
#
# COMPACT_ATOMS: atom_id res chain seq x y z
N MET A 1 -7.02 23.38 -13.37
CA MET A 1 -7.86 22.16 -13.26
C MET A 1 -8.20 21.95 -11.79
N SER A 2 -9.49 21.92 -11.47
CA SER A 2 -10.04 22.01 -10.11
C SER A 2 -9.42 21.03 -9.11
N GLY A 3 -8.96 21.55 -7.96
CA GLY A 3 -8.36 20.78 -6.85
C GLY A 3 -9.26 19.68 -6.25
N SER A 4 -10.53 19.60 -6.65
CA SER A 4 -11.45 18.52 -6.29
C SER A 4 -11.14 17.19 -6.99
N LEU A 5 -10.55 17.19 -8.20
CA LEU A 5 -10.28 15.95 -8.94
C LEU A 5 -9.10 15.16 -8.34
N MET A 6 -8.05 15.85 -7.87
CA MET A 6 -6.91 15.20 -7.20
C MET A 6 -7.28 14.59 -5.84
N ARG A 7 -8.22 15.20 -5.10
CA ARG A 7 -8.65 14.70 -3.78
C ARG A 7 -9.40 13.37 -3.85
N ILE A 8 -10.08 13.08 -4.96
CA ILE A 8 -10.86 11.85 -5.14
C ILE A 8 -10.02 10.74 -5.77
N THR A 9 -9.07 11.07 -6.65
CA THR A 9 -8.22 10.05 -7.29
C THR A 9 -7.17 9.48 -6.34
N THR A 10 -6.66 10.28 -5.40
CA THR A 10 -5.66 9.86 -4.41
C THR A 10 -6.05 8.60 -3.60
N PRO A 11 -7.24 8.52 -2.97
CA PRO A 11 -7.64 7.31 -2.24
C PRO A 11 -7.86 6.09 -3.15
N ILE A 12 -8.31 6.28 -4.39
CA ILE A 12 -8.48 5.19 -5.35
C ILE A 12 -7.12 4.61 -5.75
N ILE A 13 -6.15 5.46 -6.07
CA ILE A 13 -4.78 5.05 -6.40
C ILE A 13 -4.15 4.33 -5.20
N ALA A 14 -4.36 4.82 -3.98
CA ALA A 14 -3.90 4.16 -2.77
C ALA A 14 -4.54 2.77 -2.58
N ALA A 15 -5.85 2.63 -2.81
CA ALA A 15 -6.54 1.34 -2.72
C ALA A 15 -6.00 0.33 -3.73
N VAL A 16 -5.77 0.75 -4.99
CA VAL A 16 -5.19 -0.11 -6.04
C VAL A 16 -3.75 -0.49 -5.70
N ALA A 17 -2.95 0.45 -5.21
CA ALA A 17 -1.57 0.18 -4.80
C ALA A 17 -1.50 -0.82 -3.64
N VAL A 18 -2.38 -0.68 -2.64
CA VAL A 18 -2.48 -1.62 -1.52
C VAL A 18 -2.95 -2.99 -2.00
N TRP A 19 -3.97 -3.05 -2.86
CA TRP A 19 -4.44 -4.32 -3.43
C TRP A 19 -3.34 -5.05 -4.20
N ALA A 20 -2.64 -4.36 -5.11
CA ALA A 20 -1.57 -4.93 -5.91
C ALA A 20 -0.38 -5.39 -5.04
N ALA A 21 -0.03 -4.60 -4.02
CA ALA A 21 1.02 -4.96 -3.07
C ALA A 21 0.64 -6.22 -2.29
N ASN A 22 -0.61 -6.28 -1.80
CA ASN A 22 -1.10 -7.44 -1.08
C ASN A 22 -1.13 -8.70 -1.96
N GLU A 23 -1.51 -8.57 -3.23
CA GLU A 23 -1.51 -9.70 -4.15
C GLU A 23 -0.10 -10.20 -4.46
N GLY A 24 0.87 -9.29 -4.58
CA GLY A 24 2.29 -9.64 -4.67
C GLY A 24 2.79 -10.40 -3.43
N LEU A 25 2.39 -9.96 -2.23
CA LEU A 25 2.73 -10.63 -0.98
C LEU A 25 2.09 -12.03 -0.90
N LYS A 26 0.82 -12.17 -1.28
CA LYS A 26 0.12 -13.46 -1.38
C LYS A 26 0.81 -14.40 -2.38
N SER A 27 1.19 -13.88 -3.55
CA SER A 27 1.92 -14.64 -4.57
C SER A 27 3.28 -15.11 -4.07
N GLY A 28 4.08 -14.23 -3.45
CA GLY A 28 5.37 -14.59 -2.86
C GLY A 28 5.26 -15.61 -1.73
N TYR A 29 4.22 -15.51 -0.91
CA TYR A 29 3.93 -16.50 0.11
C TYR A 29 3.60 -17.88 -0.49
N ARG A 30 2.78 -17.91 -1.56
CA ARG A 30 2.47 -19.15 -2.28
C ARG A 30 3.71 -19.75 -2.94
N ALA A 31 4.55 -18.93 -3.56
CA ALA A 31 5.77 -19.38 -4.22
C ALA A 31 6.79 -19.97 -3.23
N SER A 32 6.90 -19.39 -2.03
CA SER A 32 7.87 -19.84 -1.02
C SER A 32 7.39 -21.03 -0.19
N THR A 33 6.10 -21.11 0.11
CA THR A 33 5.56 -22.13 1.02
C THR A 33 4.77 -23.24 0.32
N GLY A 34 4.40 -23.05 -0.95
CA GLY A 34 3.48 -23.93 -1.67
C GLY A 34 2.04 -23.90 -1.16
N GLN A 35 1.74 -23.05 -0.16
CA GLN A 35 0.46 -22.99 0.52
C GLN A 35 -0.23 -21.64 0.30
N GLN A 36 -1.54 -21.61 0.49
CA GLN A 36 -2.26 -20.34 0.48
C GLN A 36 -1.89 -19.50 1.71
N PRO A 37 -1.87 -18.17 1.58
CA PRO A 37 -1.65 -17.29 2.72
C PRO A 37 -2.75 -17.48 3.76
N PRO A 38 -2.40 -17.52 5.06
CA PRO A 38 -3.39 -17.68 6.11
C PRO A 38 -4.25 -16.43 6.22
N GLU A 39 -5.56 -16.62 6.32
CA GLU A 39 -6.51 -15.53 6.55
C GLU A 39 -6.85 -15.43 8.04
N ALA A 40 -7.31 -14.25 8.48
CA ALA A 40 -7.64 -14.01 9.88
C ALA A 40 -8.75 -14.93 10.42
N GLU A 41 -9.59 -15.42 9.51
CA GLU A 41 -10.76 -16.26 9.76
C GLU A 41 -10.41 -17.76 9.73
N ASP A 42 -9.19 -18.11 9.30
CA ASP A 42 -8.78 -19.50 9.15
C ASP A 42 -8.44 -20.12 10.50
N LEU A 43 -9.42 -20.83 11.07
CA LEU A 43 -9.27 -21.57 12.33
C LEU A 43 -8.35 -22.80 12.22
N ASN A 44 -8.00 -23.23 11.00
CA ASN A 44 -7.10 -24.36 10.78
C ASN A 44 -5.63 -23.91 10.67
N ALA A 45 -5.38 -22.63 10.43
CA ALA A 45 -4.05 -22.07 10.43
C ALA A 45 -3.57 -21.82 11.88
N PRO A 46 -2.32 -22.20 12.23
CA PRO A 46 -1.78 -21.86 13.53
C PRO A 46 -1.72 -20.33 13.69
N MET A 47 -2.19 -19.84 14.83
CA MET A 47 -2.33 -18.39 15.09
C MET A 47 -1.03 -17.62 14.92
N SER A 48 0.11 -18.22 15.24
CA SER A 48 1.44 -17.63 15.01
C SER A 48 1.69 -17.30 13.54
N ARG A 49 1.19 -18.12 12.62
CA ARG A 49 1.35 -17.95 11.17
C ARG A 49 0.43 -16.89 10.61
N VAL A 50 -0.81 -16.84 11.12
CA VAL A 50 -1.78 -15.76 10.83
C VAL A 50 -1.20 -14.41 11.28
N LEU A 51 -0.65 -14.34 12.50
CA LEU A 51 -0.04 -13.12 13.04
C LEU A 51 1.18 -12.70 12.22
N LEU A 52 2.08 -13.62 11.88
CA LEU A 52 3.28 -13.31 11.11
C LEU A 52 2.94 -12.76 9.72
N PHE A 53 1.98 -13.39 9.03
CA PHE A 53 1.52 -12.93 7.73
C PHE A 53 0.83 -11.56 7.84
N SER A 54 0.01 -11.36 8.87
CA SER A 54 -0.67 -10.08 9.13
C SER A 54 0.33 -8.95 9.39
N VAL A 55 1.40 -9.20 10.15
CA VAL A 55 2.48 -8.22 10.37
C VAL A 55 3.19 -7.87 9.07
N ALA A 56 3.48 -8.87 8.21
CA ALA A 56 4.08 -8.62 6.91
C ALA A 56 3.18 -7.75 6.02
N SER A 57 1.88 -8.06 5.96
CA SER A 57 0.89 -7.27 5.22
C SER A 57 0.76 -5.84 5.76
N ALA A 58 0.75 -5.67 7.10
CA ALA A 58 0.68 -4.36 7.73
C ALA A 58 1.93 -3.52 7.43
N ALA A 59 3.12 -4.12 7.53
CA ALA A 59 4.38 -3.46 7.19
C ALA A 59 4.43 -3.03 5.72
N LEU A 60 3.93 -3.87 4.82
CA LEU A 60 3.81 -3.57 3.40
C LEU A 60 2.86 -2.38 3.16
N GLY A 61 1.66 -2.43 3.75
CA GLY A 61 0.67 -1.35 3.66
C GLY A 61 1.20 -0.01 4.18
N ALA A 62 1.90 -0.03 5.32
CA ALA A 62 2.55 1.16 5.87
C ALA A 62 3.62 1.72 4.92
N THR A 63 4.43 0.85 4.31
CA THR A 63 5.46 1.25 3.35
C THR A 63 4.86 1.89 2.10
N VAL A 64 3.79 1.31 1.55
CA VAL A 64 3.04 1.88 0.41
C VAL A 64 2.48 3.25 0.77
N HIS A 65 1.88 3.40 1.96
CA HIS A 65 1.35 4.68 2.41
C HIS A 65 2.44 5.75 2.52
N VAL A 66 3.58 5.43 3.13
CA VAL A 66 4.71 6.36 3.24
C VAL A 66 5.26 6.75 1.86
N ALA A 67 5.37 5.79 0.94
CA ALA A 67 5.85 6.04 -0.43
C ALA A 67 4.92 7.00 -1.18
N ILE A 68 3.60 6.78 -1.11
CA ILE A 68 2.61 7.68 -1.72
C ILE A 68 2.67 9.06 -1.07
N SER A 69 2.64 9.14 0.26
CA SER A 69 2.67 10.42 0.99
C SER A 69 3.93 11.23 0.69
N ARG A 70 5.10 10.58 0.65
CA ARG A 70 6.36 11.26 0.26
C ARG A 70 6.36 11.64 -1.22
N GLY A 71 5.82 10.82 -2.10
CA GLY A 71 5.70 11.11 -3.53
C GLY A 71 4.86 12.36 -3.78
N ILE A 72 3.68 12.43 -3.15
CA ILE A 72 2.79 13.59 -3.22
C ILE A 72 3.47 14.82 -2.65
N ALA A 73 4.05 14.74 -1.44
CA ALA A 73 4.74 15.87 -0.82
C ALA A 73 5.87 16.43 -1.69
N LYS A 74 6.67 15.56 -2.34
CA LYS A 74 7.73 15.97 -3.26
C LYS A 74 7.18 16.66 -4.52
N MET A 75 6.06 16.20 -5.06
CA MET A 75 5.43 16.83 -6.21
C MET A 75 4.82 18.18 -5.87
N SER A 76 4.17 18.30 -4.70
CA SER A 76 3.63 19.57 -4.20
C SER A 76 4.74 20.59 -3.98
N ALA A 77 5.83 20.22 -3.29
CA ALA A 77 6.97 21.10 -3.08
C ALA A 77 7.63 21.56 -4.39
N LYS A 78 7.71 20.67 -5.40
CA LYS A 78 8.21 21.04 -6.73
C LYS A 78 7.29 22.04 -7.44
N ASN A 79 5.97 21.90 -7.32
CA ASN A 79 5.03 22.81 -7.98
C ASN A 79 4.98 24.19 -7.32
N ASP A 80 5.18 24.27 -6.00
CA ASP A 80 5.25 25.54 -5.27
C ASP A 80 6.50 26.37 -5.68
N ASP A 81 7.62 25.71 -5.94
CA ASP A 81 8.90 26.31 -6.39
C ASP A 81 8.82 26.94 -7.81
N TYR A 82 7.91 26.48 -8.67
CA TYR A 82 7.65 27.08 -9.99
C TYR A 82 6.70 28.29 -9.94
N SER A 83 6.21 28.67 -8.75
CA SER A 83 5.20 29.72 -8.58
C SER A 83 5.76 31.08 -8.09
N GLU A 84 7.08 31.24 -7.98
CA GLU A 84 7.71 32.56 -7.88
C GLU A 84 7.97 33.15 -9.28
N PRO A 85 7.22 34.17 -9.74
CA PRO A 85 7.67 35.03 -10.82
C PRO A 85 8.70 36.03 -10.31
N ALA A 86 9.82 36.15 -11.04
CA ALA A 86 10.72 37.30 -10.99
C ALA A 86 10.02 38.57 -11.50
#